data_AF-A0A6L8EYB0-F1
#
_entry.id   AF-A0A6L8EYB0-F1
#
_cell.length_a   1.000
_cell.length_b   1.000
_cell.length_c   1.000
_cell.angle_alpha   90.00
_cell.angle_beta   90.00
_cell.angle_gamma   90.00
#
_symmetry.space_group_name_H-M   'P 1'
#
loop_
_entity.id
_entity.type
_entity.pdbx_description
1 polymer ?
#
loop_
_entity_poly.entity_id
_entity_poly.type
_entity_poly.pdbx_seq_one_letter_code
_entity_poly.pdbx_strand_id
1 'polypeptide(L)'
;MKTFKNKIALNLDRDAQVSVKGFIAPIAYSGGNFHVEWDTLANLRVAEPEKRYSASILSAFLPKEAVAVGTLWKIKRAGALDLLKQLHPNPYLNMRWDLPYKTESQGLWACLRAYDAEFADIVFRIHAQFALKDGWFTPSQFTGHLVIDRIKRSVVFFQMYVPNGIINFDTWWQKDPDEEGHITDSGFCPQIELRAGIENIAQNIEFTESITQKEAEHQLTLCFYKSQRINWVSLEEALEMAPAQQKPIHAISIDGPLLDESC
;
A
#
# COMPACT_ATOMS: atom_id res chain seq x y z
N MET A 1 8.39 -23.01 4.14
CA MET A 1 8.42 -21.97 3.08
C MET A 1 8.82 -22.65 1.78
N LYS A 2 7.95 -22.67 0.76
CA LYS A 2 8.30 -23.23 -0.56
C LYS A 2 9.46 -22.42 -1.14
N THR A 3 10.51 -23.09 -1.61
CA THR A 3 11.70 -22.43 -2.17
C THR A 3 11.61 -22.47 -3.69
N PHE A 4 11.35 -21.32 -4.31
CA PHE A 4 11.32 -21.20 -5.78
C PHE A 4 12.73 -20.90 -6.28
N LYS A 5 13.24 -21.72 -7.21
CA LYS A 5 14.61 -21.60 -7.74
C LYS A 5 14.68 -20.86 -9.07
N ASN A 6 13.59 -20.84 -9.82
CA ASN A 6 13.55 -20.23 -11.13
C ASN A 6 13.43 -18.71 -10.98
N LYS A 7 14.36 -17.99 -11.62
CA LYS A 7 14.38 -16.54 -11.63
C LYS A 7 13.99 -16.02 -13.00
N ILE A 8 13.18 -14.98 -13.05
CA ILE A 8 12.77 -14.31 -14.29
C ILE A 8 13.13 -12.84 -14.27
N ALA A 9 13.51 -12.30 -15.43
CA ALA A 9 13.62 -10.87 -15.63
C ALA A 9 12.25 -10.29 -16.03
N LEU A 10 11.90 -9.14 -15.46
CA LEU A 10 10.65 -8.43 -15.72
C LEU A 10 10.98 -7.10 -16.39
N ASN A 11 10.36 -6.83 -17.54
CA ASN A 11 10.61 -5.62 -18.32
C ASN A 11 9.32 -5.15 -18.98
N LEU A 12 9.21 -3.83 -19.16
CA LEU A 12 8.17 -3.19 -19.95
C LEU A 12 8.80 -2.48 -21.16
N ASP A 13 8.04 -2.39 -22.24
CA ASP A 13 8.34 -1.52 -23.35
C ASP A 13 8.19 -0.07 -22.89
N ARG A 14 9.19 0.76 -23.17
CA ARG A 14 9.23 2.16 -22.75
C ARG A 14 8.29 3.04 -23.58
N ASP A 15 8.02 2.61 -24.81
CA ASP A 15 7.20 3.36 -25.76
C ASP A 15 5.71 3.04 -25.62
N ALA A 16 5.38 1.94 -24.92
CA ALA A 16 4.00 1.59 -24.59
C ALA A 16 3.38 2.66 -23.68
N GLN A 17 2.09 2.91 -23.88
CA GLN A 17 1.30 3.81 -23.04
C GLN A 17 0.24 3.04 -22.25
N VAL A 18 -0.06 3.54 -21.06
CA VAL A 18 -1.12 3.05 -20.19
C VAL A 18 -2.03 4.20 -19.79
N SER A 19 -3.34 4.04 -19.97
CA SER A 19 -4.32 5.00 -19.47
C SER A 19 -4.74 4.58 -18.06
N VAL A 20 -4.42 5.42 -17.08
CA VAL A 20 -4.73 5.18 -15.67
C VAL A 20 -5.90 6.07 -15.28
N LYS A 21 -6.94 5.46 -14.73
CA LYS A 21 -8.09 6.16 -14.14
C LYS A 21 -7.89 6.27 -12.64
N GLY A 22 -8.20 7.43 -12.07
CA GLY A 22 -8.10 7.69 -10.65
C GLY A 22 -9.45 8.04 -10.04
N PHE A 23 -9.66 7.61 -8.80
CA PHE A 23 -10.91 7.76 -8.06
C PHE A 23 -10.61 8.10 -6.60
N ILE A 24 -11.32 9.10 -6.08
CA ILE A 24 -11.45 9.37 -4.64
C ILE A 24 -12.94 9.60 -4.39
N ALA A 25 -13.58 8.70 -3.65
CA ALA A 25 -14.98 8.83 -3.27
C ALA A 25 -15.16 9.95 -2.23
N PRO A 26 -16.34 10.60 -2.19
CA PRO A 26 -16.66 11.51 -1.10
C PRO A 26 -16.53 10.82 0.26
N ILE A 27 -15.93 11.51 1.22
CA ILE A 27 -15.80 11.03 2.60
C ILE A 27 -17.11 11.32 3.32
N ALA A 28 -17.80 10.26 3.75
CA ALA A 28 -19.09 10.36 4.44
C ALA A 28 -18.97 10.16 5.96
N TYR A 29 -17.77 9.86 6.47
CA TYR A 29 -17.54 9.62 7.88
C TYR A 29 -16.11 9.98 8.30
N SER A 30 -16.01 10.69 9.43
CA SER A 30 -14.83 10.84 10.25
C SER A 30 -15.27 11.01 11.71
N GLY A 31 -14.48 10.55 12.67
CA GLY A 31 -14.88 10.46 14.08
C GLY A 31 -15.31 11.81 14.68
N GLY A 32 -14.60 12.88 14.34
CA GLY A 32 -14.85 14.26 14.75
C GLY A 32 -15.67 15.09 13.77
N ASN A 33 -16.35 14.49 12.78
CA ASN A 33 -17.10 15.20 11.72
C ASN A 33 -16.27 16.18 10.88
N PHE A 34 -14.96 16.00 10.79
CA PHE A 34 -14.09 16.80 9.92
C PHE A 34 -14.52 16.74 8.45
N HIS A 35 -15.07 15.62 7.99
CA HIS A 35 -15.62 15.51 6.63
C HIS A 35 -16.80 16.47 6.36
N VAL A 36 -17.38 17.10 7.39
CA VAL A 36 -18.40 18.16 7.30
C VAL A 36 -17.79 19.53 7.60
N GLU A 37 -17.01 19.64 8.68
CA GLU A 37 -16.50 20.93 9.17
C GLU A 37 -15.29 21.46 8.40
N TRP A 38 -14.51 20.57 7.81
CA TRP A 38 -13.27 20.91 7.12
C TRP A 38 -13.46 20.85 5.60
N ASP A 39 -13.60 22.03 4.99
CA ASP A 39 -13.88 22.18 3.55
C ASP A 39 -12.88 21.43 2.65
N THR A 40 -11.58 21.47 2.97
CA THR A 40 -10.54 20.77 2.18
C THR A 40 -10.74 19.26 2.21
N LEU A 41 -11.12 18.68 3.35
CA LEU A 41 -11.38 17.24 3.46
C LEU A 41 -12.70 16.84 2.80
N ALA A 42 -13.76 17.62 3.03
CA ALA A 42 -15.08 17.42 2.42
C ALA A 42 -15.01 17.41 0.88
N ASN A 43 -14.13 18.24 0.33
CA ASN A 43 -13.90 18.39 -1.11
C ASN A 43 -12.66 17.66 -1.63
N LEU A 44 -12.08 16.73 -0.86
CA LEU A 44 -10.96 15.91 -1.34
C LEU A 44 -11.39 15.05 -2.53
N ARG A 45 -10.81 15.29 -3.70
CA ARG A 45 -11.09 14.55 -4.95
C ARG A 45 -9.79 14.22 -5.66
N VAL A 46 -9.85 13.26 -6.57
CA VAL A 46 -8.73 12.91 -7.45
C VAL A 46 -8.28 14.15 -8.22
N ALA A 47 -6.96 14.38 -8.28
CA ALA A 47 -6.40 15.53 -8.99
C ALA A 47 -6.56 15.41 -10.51
N GLU A 48 -6.32 14.22 -11.05
CA GLU A 48 -6.45 13.92 -12.49
C GLU A 48 -7.26 12.62 -12.69
N PRO A 49 -8.57 12.67 -13.02
CA PRO A 49 -9.42 11.49 -13.11
C PRO A 49 -8.97 10.46 -14.15
N GLU A 50 -8.33 10.89 -15.23
CA GLU A 50 -7.70 10.02 -16.22
C GLU A 50 -6.41 10.64 -16.72
N LYS A 51 -5.35 9.83 -16.78
CA LYS A 51 -4.03 10.26 -17.24
C LYS A 51 -3.33 9.16 -18.00
N ARG A 52 -2.76 9.52 -19.15
CA ARG A 52 -1.91 8.63 -19.92
C ARG A 52 -0.47 8.74 -19.44
N TYR A 53 0.11 7.60 -19.13
CA TYR A 53 1.51 7.46 -18.76
C TYR A 53 2.26 6.63 -19.80
N SER A 54 3.54 6.92 -19.97
CA SER A 54 4.45 5.90 -20.53
C SER A 54 4.53 4.74 -19.54
N ALA A 55 4.50 3.51 -20.04
CA ALA A 55 4.67 2.30 -19.25
C ALA A 55 6.04 2.25 -18.52
N SER A 56 7.00 3.10 -18.92
CA SER A 56 8.24 3.30 -18.18
C SER A 56 8.01 3.75 -16.73
N ILE A 57 6.90 4.43 -16.42
CA ILE A 57 6.58 4.80 -15.03
C ILE A 57 6.36 3.58 -14.15
N LEU A 58 5.71 2.54 -14.71
CA LEU A 58 5.45 1.27 -14.03
C LEU A 58 6.70 0.38 -13.97
N SER A 59 7.74 0.68 -14.76
CA SER A 59 9.05 0.05 -14.59
C SER A 59 9.71 0.41 -13.26
N ALA A 60 9.23 1.43 -12.54
CA ALA A 60 9.65 1.73 -11.17
C ALA A 60 9.27 0.63 -10.17
N PHE A 61 8.25 -0.17 -10.50
CA PHE A 61 7.71 -1.26 -9.68
C PHE A 61 8.38 -2.60 -9.97
N LEU A 62 9.21 -2.66 -11.02
CA LEU A 62 9.90 -3.88 -11.43
C LEU A 62 11.32 -3.96 -10.80
N PRO A 63 11.80 -5.17 -10.49
CA PRO A 63 13.15 -5.37 -9.97
C PRO A 63 14.18 -5.14 -11.08
N LYS A 64 15.39 -4.71 -10.69
CA LYS A 64 16.51 -4.55 -11.64
C LYS A 64 17.10 -5.88 -12.09
N GLU A 65 17.04 -6.88 -11.23
CA GLU A 65 17.63 -8.20 -11.43
C GLU A 65 16.53 -9.25 -11.61
N ALA A 66 16.92 -10.43 -12.09
CA ALA A 66 16.00 -11.55 -12.17
C ALA A 66 15.61 -12.04 -10.77
N VAL A 67 14.32 -12.26 -10.55
CA VAL A 67 13.75 -12.63 -9.25
C VAL A 67 12.92 -13.91 -9.34
N ALA A 68 12.84 -14.64 -8.22
CA ALA A 68 11.96 -15.80 -8.08
C ALA A 68 10.64 -15.39 -7.41
N VAL A 69 9.61 -16.23 -7.50
CA VAL A 69 8.36 -16.05 -6.76
C VAL A 69 8.65 -15.90 -5.26
N GLY A 70 7.98 -14.94 -4.62
CA GLY A 70 8.16 -14.56 -3.21
C GLY A 70 9.35 -13.63 -2.95
N THR A 71 10.16 -13.30 -3.96
CA THR A 71 11.26 -12.33 -3.80
C THR A 71 10.68 -10.94 -3.57
N LEU A 72 11.18 -10.26 -2.55
CA LEU A 72 10.82 -8.88 -2.20
C LEU A 72 11.85 -7.89 -2.75
N TRP A 73 11.41 -6.72 -3.21
CA TRP A 73 12.30 -5.62 -3.59
C TRP A 73 11.69 -4.25 -3.28
N LYS A 74 12.56 -3.24 -3.15
CA LYS A 74 12.15 -1.85 -2.99
C LYS A 74 11.76 -1.25 -4.34
N ILE A 75 10.61 -0.59 -4.37
CA ILE A 75 10.13 0.16 -5.54
C ILE A 75 10.89 1.49 -5.64
N LYS A 76 11.10 2.00 -6.85
CA LYS A 76 11.74 3.31 -7.05
C LYS A 76 10.76 4.44 -6.71
N ARG A 77 11.17 5.32 -5.79
CA ARG A 77 10.37 6.45 -5.27
C ARG A 77 9.79 7.37 -6.36
N ALA A 78 10.58 7.69 -7.38
CA ALA A 78 10.18 8.65 -8.42
C ALA A 78 8.90 8.21 -9.16
N GLY A 79 8.83 6.95 -9.62
CA GLY A 79 7.65 6.48 -10.35
C GLY A 79 6.40 6.35 -9.46
N ALA A 80 6.57 5.96 -8.20
CA ALA A 80 5.48 5.93 -7.24
C ALA A 80 4.92 7.33 -6.96
N LEU A 81 5.79 8.34 -6.78
CA LEU A 81 5.37 9.73 -6.58
C LEU A 81 4.58 10.27 -7.77
N ASP A 82 5.01 9.99 -8.99
CA ASP A 82 4.33 10.49 -10.19
C ASP A 82 2.95 9.86 -10.44
N LEU A 83 2.74 8.62 -9.98
CA LEU A 83 1.41 8.01 -9.93
C LEU A 83 0.57 8.63 -8.81
N LEU A 84 1.11 8.77 -7.59
CA LEU A 84 0.40 9.37 -6.47
C LEU A 84 -0.04 10.82 -6.74
N LYS A 85 0.70 11.56 -7.57
CA LYS A 85 0.31 12.91 -8.03
C LYS A 85 -1.03 12.94 -8.77
N GLN A 86 -1.43 11.82 -9.38
CA GLN A 86 -2.76 11.70 -9.99
C GLN A 86 -3.87 11.73 -8.95
N LEU A 87 -3.63 11.18 -7.75
CA LEU A 87 -4.58 11.23 -6.64
C LEU A 87 -4.58 12.61 -5.97
N HIS A 88 -3.40 13.16 -5.68
CA HIS A 88 -3.27 14.46 -5.02
C HIS A 88 -1.97 15.16 -5.44
N PRO A 89 -1.95 16.47 -5.73
CA PRO A 89 -0.78 17.18 -6.28
C PRO A 89 0.46 17.16 -5.37
N ASN A 90 0.26 17.04 -4.04
CA ASN A 90 1.33 17.08 -3.05
C ASN A 90 1.48 15.76 -2.26
N PRO A 91 1.95 14.66 -2.89
CA PRO A 91 2.17 13.40 -2.19
C PRO A 91 3.55 13.35 -1.54
N TYR A 92 3.62 12.70 -0.37
CA TYR A 92 4.83 12.46 0.39
C TYR A 92 4.97 10.99 0.71
N LEU A 93 6.17 10.45 0.49
CA LEU A 93 6.51 9.05 0.81
C LEU A 93 7.21 8.88 2.16
N ASN A 94 7.65 9.98 2.76
CA ASN A 94 8.12 10.00 4.15
C ASN A 94 6.95 10.49 5.00
N MET A 95 6.71 9.82 6.13
CA MET A 95 5.63 10.22 7.03
C MET A 95 6.05 11.45 7.82
N ARG A 96 5.10 12.35 8.13
CA ARG A 96 5.44 13.62 8.79
C ARG A 96 6.05 13.43 10.18
N TRP A 97 5.60 12.41 10.92
CA TRP A 97 6.05 12.15 12.28
C TRP A 97 7.30 11.28 12.36
N ASP A 98 8.23 11.53 11.44
CA ASP A 98 9.59 10.99 11.42
C ASP A 98 10.36 11.49 12.65
N LEU A 99 10.02 10.95 13.81
CA LEU A 99 10.90 10.97 14.96
C LEU A 99 12.15 10.16 14.56
N PRO A 100 13.36 10.57 14.97
CA PRO A 100 14.61 9.93 14.56
C PRO A 100 14.73 8.43 14.89
N TYR A 101 13.75 7.85 15.60
CA TYR A 101 13.69 6.44 15.99
C TYR A 101 12.58 5.63 15.29
N LYS A 102 11.65 6.28 14.56
CA LYS A 102 10.52 5.60 13.89
C LYS A 102 10.89 5.29 12.43
N THR A 103 11.41 4.08 12.19
CA THR A 103 11.77 3.57 10.85
C THR A 103 10.83 2.48 10.34
N GLU A 104 9.81 2.14 11.14
CA GLU A 104 8.79 1.13 10.84
C GLU A 104 7.59 1.80 10.16
N SER A 105 6.80 1.03 9.41
CA SER A 105 5.65 1.52 8.61
C SER A 105 5.99 2.41 7.40
N GLN A 106 7.25 2.43 6.95
CA GLN A 106 7.65 3.25 5.82
C GLN A 106 8.12 2.46 4.62
N GLY A 107 7.84 3.04 3.46
CA GLY A 107 8.43 2.62 2.20
C GLY A 107 7.42 2.05 1.23
N LEU A 108 8.00 1.45 0.20
CA LEU A 108 7.31 0.98 -0.99
C LEU A 108 8.02 -0.29 -1.42
N TRP A 109 7.34 -1.42 -1.24
CA TRP A 109 7.86 -2.76 -1.48
C TRP A 109 6.97 -3.50 -2.46
N ALA A 110 7.59 -4.33 -3.29
CA ALA A 110 6.91 -5.21 -4.22
C ALA A 110 7.39 -6.65 -4.03
N CYS A 111 6.55 -7.59 -4.47
CA CYS A 111 6.79 -9.02 -4.43
C CYS A 111 6.33 -9.65 -5.76
N LEU A 112 7.13 -10.58 -6.30
CA LEU A 112 6.69 -11.40 -7.42
C LEU A 112 5.76 -12.48 -6.85
N ARG A 113 4.45 -12.35 -7.07
CA ARG A 113 3.45 -13.28 -6.56
C ARG A 113 3.36 -14.54 -7.42
N ALA A 114 3.37 -14.38 -8.74
CA ALA A 114 3.19 -15.50 -9.66
C ALA A 114 3.72 -15.19 -11.07
N TYR A 115 4.00 -16.23 -11.84
CA TYR A 115 4.29 -16.10 -13.28
C TYR A 115 4.07 -17.41 -14.05
N ASP A 116 3.91 -17.28 -15.37
CA ASP A 116 4.00 -18.35 -16.37
C ASP A 116 4.83 -17.86 -17.57
N ALA A 117 4.79 -18.55 -18.71
CA ALA A 117 5.55 -18.14 -19.91
C ALA A 117 5.17 -16.75 -20.46
N GLU A 118 3.90 -16.35 -20.40
CA GLU A 118 3.36 -15.12 -20.97
C GLU A 118 3.16 -14.03 -19.90
N PHE A 119 2.71 -14.35 -18.69
CA PHE A 119 2.31 -13.36 -17.69
C PHE A 119 3.16 -13.39 -16.43
N ALA A 120 3.29 -12.24 -15.78
CA ALA A 120 3.80 -12.12 -14.43
C ALA A 120 2.88 -11.22 -13.60
N ASP A 121 2.70 -11.61 -12.34
CA ASP A 121 1.88 -10.93 -11.35
C ASP A 121 2.76 -10.42 -10.21
N ILE A 122 2.78 -9.10 -10.07
CA ILE A 122 3.49 -8.39 -9.02
C ILE A 122 2.45 -7.76 -8.08
N VAL A 123 2.58 -8.05 -6.79
CA VAL A 123 1.85 -7.33 -5.74
C VAL A 123 2.77 -6.33 -5.06
N PHE A 124 2.20 -5.23 -4.56
CA PHE A 124 2.98 -4.22 -3.87
C PHE A 124 2.21 -3.51 -2.77
N ARG A 125 2.96 -2.81 -1.92
CA ARG A 125 2.45 -2.02 -0.81
C ARG A 125 3.21 -0.70 -0.72
N ILE A 126 2.51 0.41 -0.59
CA ILE A 126 3.07 1.76 -0.52
C ILE A 126 2.45 2.53 0.64
N HIS A 127 3.30 3.12 1.47
CA HIS A 127 2.91 4.13 2.45
C HIS A 127 3.14 5.53 1.89
N ALA A 128 2.11 6.36 1.95
CA ALA A 128 2.16 7.74 1.50
C ALA A 128 1.16 8.61 2.28
N GLN A 129 1.40 9.91 2.31
CA GLN A 129 0.49 10.93 2.85
C GLN A 129 0.35 12.07 1.83
N PHE A 130 -0.72 12.85 1.95
CA PHE A 130 -1.01 14.01 1.13
C PHE A 130 -0.99 15.28 1.97
N ALA A 131 -0.22 16.28 1.53
CA ALA A 131 -0.25 17.60 2.14
C ALA A 131 -1.47 18.37 1.62
N LEU A 132 -2.43 18.62 2.50
CA LEU A 132 -3.59 19.46 2.21
C LEU A 132 -3.24 20.93 2.44
N LYS A 133 -4.13 21.85 2.04
CA LYS A 133 -3.92 23.29 2.20
C LYS A 133 -3.69 23.69 3.66
N ASP A 134 -4.46 23.09 4.56
CA ASP A 134 -4.59 23.41 5.97
C ASP A 134 -4.50 22.14 6.82
N GLY A 135 -3.72 21.16 6.37
CA GLY A 135 -3.56 19.92 7.09
C GLY A 135 -2.90 18.79 6.32
N TRP A 136 -3.10 17.57 6.81
CA TRP A 136 -2.57 16.35 6.23
C TRP A 136 -3.63 15.28 6.13
N PHE A 137 -3.54 14.47 5.07
CA PHE A 137 -4.36 13.29 4.87
C PHE A 137 -3.45 12.08 4.69
N THR A 138 -3.53 11.12 5.60
CA THR A 138 -2.68 9.93 5.60
C THR A 138 -3.56 8.70 5.45
N PRO A 139 -3.71 8.13 4.24
CA PRO A 139 -4.38 6.85 4.07
C PRO A 139 -3.59 5.73 4.78
N SER A 140 -4.27 4.65 5.15
CA SER A 140 -3.66 3.50 5.85
C SER A 140 -2.46 2.93 5.09
N GLN A 141 -2.68 2.44 3.87
CA GLN A 141 -1.65 2.05 2.91
C GLN A 141 -2.28 1.83 1.55
N PHE A 142 -1.49 1.95 0.49
CA PHE A 142 -1.90 1.55 -0.85
C PHE A 142 -1.47 0.11 -1.14
N THR A 143 -2.45 -0.75 -1.37
CA THR A 143 -2.27 -2.11 -1.88
C THR A 143 -2.30 -2.07 -3.40
N GLY A 144 -1.43 -2.86 -4.00
CA GLY A 144 -1.20 -2.80 -5.42
C GLY A 144 -1.12 -4.15 -6.10
N HIS A 145 -1.60 -4.18 -7.33
CA HIS A 145 -1.58 -5.33 -8.22
C HIS A 145 -1.14 -4.89 -9.61
N LEU A 146 -0.12 -5.53 -10.16
CA LEU A 146 0.42 -5.24 -11.49
C LEU A 146 0.63 -6.55 -12.24
N VAL A 147 -0.17 -6.76 -13.28
CA VAL A 147 -0.01 -7.88 -14.20
C VAL A 147 0.59 -7.38 -15.50
N ILE A 148 1.69 -8.02 -15.91
CA ILE A 148 2.38 -7.69 -17.15
C ILE A 148 2.38 -8.88 -18.10
N ASP A 149 2.24 -8.60 -19.38
CA ASP A 149 2.55 -9.53 -20.47
C ASP A 149 4.06 -9.44 -20.73
N ARG A 150 4.76 -10.53 -20.45
CA ARG A 150 6.22 -10.68 -20.54
C ARG A 150 6.70 -10.78 -21.99
N ILE A 151 5.85 -11.26 -22.90
CA ILE A 151 6.18 -11.39 -24.33
C ILE A 151 6.04 -10.01 -24.99
N LYS A 152 4.88 -9.37 -24.82
CA LYS A 152 4.58 -8.04 -25.37
C LYS A 152 5.22 -6.91 -24.56
N ARG A 153 5.73 -7.21 -23.36
CA ARG A 153 6.32 -6.23 -22.42
C ARG A 153 5.36 -5.09 -22.12
N SER A 154 4.10 -5.42 -21.89
CA SER A 154 3.02 -4.45 -21.72
C SER A 154 2.26 -4.68 -20.42
N VAL A 155 1.55 -3.65 -19.97
CA VAL A 155 0.71 -3.74 -18.77
C VAL A 155 -0.65 -4.29 -19.16
N VAL A 156 -1.03 -5.42 -18.57
CA VAL A 156 -2.35 -6.05 -18.77
C VAL A 156 -3.34 -5.47 -17.79
N PHE A 157 -2.92 -5.31 -16.54
CA PHE A 157 -3.74 -4.79 -15.46
C PHE A 157 -2.85 -4.08 -14.44
N PHE A 158 -3.35 -2.96 -13.94
CA PHE A 158 -2.74 -2.23 -12.83
C PHE A 158 -3.84 -1.75 -11.90
N GLN A 159 -3.64 -1.94 -10.61
CA GLN A 159 -4.47 -1.39 -9.56
C GLN A 159 -3.59 -0.94 -8.41
N MET A 160 -3.92 0.20 -7.83
CA MET A 160 -3.33 0.70 -6.59
C MET A 160 -4.45 1.36 -5.79
N TYR A 161 -4.79 0.84 -4.63
CA TYR A 161 -5.96 1.26 -3.88
C TYR A 161 -5.73 1.25 -2.37
N VAL A 162 -6.47 2.05 -1.64
CA VAL A 162 -6.54 1.96 -0.18
C VAL A 162 -7.52 0.84 0.18
N PRO A 163 -7.10 -0.21 0.91
CA PRO A 163 -8.01 -1.29 1.28
C PRO A 163 -9.19 -0.83 2.14
N ASN A 164 -10.26 -1.60 2.09
CA ASN A 164 -11.37 -1.44 3.01
C ASN A 164 -10.95 -1.83 4.43
N GLY A 165 -11.49 -1.10 5.40
CA GLY A 165 -11.29 -1.31 6.84
C GLY A 165 -12.42 -0.64 7.61
N ILE A 166 -12.35 -0.65 8.94
CA ILE A 166 -13.28 0.11 9.79
C ILE A 166 -13.00 1.61 9.63
N ILE A 167 -11.72 1.97 9.69
CA ILE A 167 -11.14 3.25 9.29
C ILE A 167 -10.05 2.95 8.25
N ASN A 168 -9.73 3.92 7.40
CA ASN A 168 -8.67 3.77 6.40
C ASN A 168 -7.89 5.05 6.10
N PHE A 169 -8.08 6.10 6.89
CA PHE A 169 -7.22 7.27 6.88
C PHE A 169 -7.15 7.93 8.26
N ASP A 170 -6.02 8.60 8.51
CA ASP A 170 -5.85 9.62 9.53
C ASP A 170 -5.77 11.00 8.88
N THR A 171 -6.16 12.01 9.63
CA THR A 171 -6.07 13.38 9.19
C THR A 171 -5.70 14.33 10.31
N TRP A 172 -5.04 15.42 9.93
CA TRP A 172 -4.48 16.40 10.85
C TRP A 172 -4.88 17.77 10.36
N TRP A 173 -5.86 18.38 11.03
CA TRP A 173 -6.38 19.68 10.65
C TRP A 173 -5.69 20.79 11.43
N GLN A 174 -5.07 21.73 10.70
CA GLN A 174 -4.63 23.01 11.25
C GLN A 174 -5.79 24.00 11.14
N LYS A 175 -6.69 23.98 12.13
CA LYS A 175 -7.93 24.78 12.13
C LYS A 175 -7.67 26.28 12.22
N ASP A 176 -6.70 26.69 13.04
CA ASP A 176 -6.22 28.06 13.14
C ASP A 176 -4.75 28.10 12.71
N PRO A 177 -4.39 28.85 11.64
CA PRO A 177 -3.00 29.03 11.23
C PRO A 177 -2.11 29.70 12.28
N ASP A 178 -2.71 30.50 13.17
CA ASP A 178 -2.00 31.27 14.20
C ASP A 178 -1.81 30.49 15.51
N GLU A 179 -2.52 29.35 15.69
CA GLU A 179 -2.32 28.46 16.83
C GLU A 179 -1.27 27.37 16.53
N GLU A 180 -0.35 27.15 17.47
CA GLU A 180 0.55 26.01 17.41
C GLU A 180 -0.21 24.72 17.73
N GLY A 181 -0.59 23.98 16.70
CA GLY A 181 -1.24 22.69 16.89
C GLY A 181 -1.89 22.12 15.65
N HIS A 182 -2.21 20.84 15.70
CA HIS A 182 -3.09 20.18 14.74
C HIS A 182 -4.07 19.34 15.53
N ILE A 183 -5.33 19.31 15.08
CA ILE A 183 -6.34 18.44 15.66
C ILE A 183 -6.36 17.17 14.81
N THR A 184 -6.25 16.01 15.45
CA THR A 184 -6.26 14.70 14.81
C THR A 184 -7.66 14.14 14.73
N ASP A 185 -8.00 13.53 13.60
CA ASP A 185 -9.21 12.73 13.43
C ASP A 185 -8.89 11.54 12.51
N SER A 186 -9.75 10.53 12.52
CA SER A 186 -9.67 9.38 11.62
C SER A 186 -11.01 9.12 10.98
N GLY A 187 -11.03 8.41 9.87
CA GLY A 187 -12.27 8.16 9.16
C GLY A 187 -12.18 7.10 8.09
N PHE A 188 -13.21 7.08 7.26
CA PHE A 188 -13.35 6.09 6.20
C PHE A 188 -13.67 6.77 4.86
N CYS A 189 -12.84 6.50 3.86
CA CYS A 189 -13.09 6.83 2.47
C CYS A 189 -13.46 5.54 1.71
N PRO A 190 -14.65 5.44 1.09
CA PRO A 190 -15.09 4.21 0.42
C PRO A 190 -14.23 3.76 -0.76
N GLN A 191 -13.50 4.70 -1.38
CA GLN A 191 -12.65 4.39 -2.52
C GLN A 191 -11.56 5.45 -2.67
N ILE A 192 -10.31 4.99 -2.68
CA ILE A 192 -9.15 5.75 -3.13
C ILE A 192 -8.35 4.81 -4.01
N GLU A 193 -8.31 5.06 -5.32
CA GLU A 193 -7.83 4.07 -6.29
C GLU A 193 -7.22 4.71 -7.54
N LEU A 194 -6.17 4.09 -8.06
CA LEU A 194 -5.71 4.20 -9.45
C LEU A 194 -5.83 2.84 -10.14
N ARG A 195 -6.34 2.82 -11.37
CA ARG A 195 -6.60 1.57 -12.10
C ARG A 195 -6.40 1.70 -13.60
N ALA A 196 -5.86 0.66 -14.24
CA ALA A 196 -5.72 0.52 -15.68
C ALA A 196 -5.88 -0.93 -16.15
N GLY A 197 -6.24 -1.11 -17.41
CA GLY A 197 -6.37 -2.45 -18.03
C GLY A 197 -7.65 -3.20 -17.66
N ILE A 198 -7.67 -4.51 -17.92
CA ILE A 198 -8.88 -5.35 -17.84
C ILE A 198 -8.71 -6.41 -16.73
N GLU A 199 -9.41 -6.23 -15.62
CA GLU A 199 -9.32 -7.12 -14.44
C GLU A 199 -9.70 -8.58 -14.73
N ASN A 200 -10.73 -8.80 -15.56
CA ASN A 200 -11.16 -10.15 -15.91
C ASN A 200 -10.06 -10.97 -16.61
N ILE A 201 -9.12 -10.32 -17.31
CA ILE A 201 -7.99 -11.05 -17.91
C ILE A 201 -7.05 -11.49 -16.78
N ALA A 202 -6.71 -10.60 -15.86
CA ALA A 202 -5.82 -10.89 -14.74
C ALA A 202 -6.33 -12.02 -13.83
N GLN A 203 -7.64 -12.09 -13.56
CA GLN A 203 -8.23 -13.07 -12.65
C GLN A 203 -8.29 -14.50 -13.23
N ASN A 204 -8.23 -14.66 -14.55
CA ASN A 204 -8.39 -15.95 -15.23
C ASN A 204 -7.05 -16.59 -15.66
N ILE A 205 -5.91 -16.02 -15.26
CA ILE A 205 -4.59 -16.56 -15.61
C ILE A 205 -4.22 -17.70 -14.66
N GLU A 206 -3.92 -18.86 -15.24
CA GLU A 206 -3.35 -20.00 -14.52
C GLU A 206 -1.83 -19.94 -14.53
N PHE A 207 -1.25 -19.49 -13.41
CA PHE A 207 0.20 -19.36 -13.29
C PHE A 207 0.89 -20.69 -13.01
N THR A 208 2.02 -20.92 -13.68
CA THR A 208 2.86 -22.12 -13.49
C THR A 208 3.56 -22.12 -12.13
N GLU A 209 4.08 -20.97 -11.70
CA GLU A 209 4.68 -20.80 -10.38
C GLU A 209 3.96 -19.67 -9.64
N SER A 210 3.52 -19.93 -8.41
CA SER A 210 2.80 -18.94 -7.61
C SER A 210 2.91 -19.17 -6.11
N ILE A 211 2.77 -18.08 -5.37
CA ILE A 211 2.31 -18.08 -3.98
C ILE A 211 0.89 -17.51 -3.92
N THR A 212 0.19 -17.81 -2.84
CA THR A 212 -1.13 -17.25 -2.59
C THR A 212 -1.04 -15.74 -2.37
N GLN A 213 -2.13 -15.03 -2.65
CA GLN A 213 -2.24 -13.60 -2.37
C GLN A 213 -1.92 -13.29 -0.89
N LYS A 214 -2.51 -14.06 0.03
CA LYS A 214 -2.29 -13.94 1.48
C LYS A 214 -0.82 -14.13 1.89
N GLU A 215 -0.13 -15.10 1.29
CA GLU A 215 1.31 -15.30 1.55
C GLU A 215 2.13 -14.09 1.10
N ALA A 216 1.84 -13.54 -0.10
CA ALA A 216 2.56 -12.38 -0.62
C ALA A 216 2.30 -11.11 0.20
N GLU A 217 1.05 -10.88 0.60
CA GLU A 217 0.65 -9.78 1.51
C GLU A 217 1.33 -9.89 2.87
N HIS A 218 1.42 -11.10 3.43
CA HIS A 218 2.12 -11.31 4.69
C HIS A 218 3.63 -11.02 4.55
N GLN A 219 4.27 -11.46 3.47
CA GLN A 219 5.68 -11.14 3.19
C GLN A 219 5.92 -9.64 3.05
N LEU A 220 5.03 -8.92 2.35
CA LEU A 220 5.09 -7.46 2.25
C LEU A 220 4.93 -6.82 3.62
N THR A 221 3.97 -7.26 4.43
CA THR A 221 3.71 -6.73 5.77
C THR A 221 4.94 -6.85 6.69
N LEU A 222 5.70 -7.95 6.59
CA LEU A 222 6.94 -8.17 7.34
C LEU A 222 8.08 -7.20 6.98
N CYS A 223 7.98 -6.49 5.85
CA CYS A 223 8.89 -5.41 5.50
C CYS A 223 8.62 -4.11 6.29
N PHE A 224 7.39 -3.94 6.79
CA PHE A 224 6.94 -2.70 7.45
C PHE A 224 6.89 -2.85 8.97
N TYR A 225 6.48 -4.01 9.47
CA TYR A 225 6.18 -4.22 10.89
C TYR A 225 7.00 -5.35 11.49
N LYS A 226 7.90 -5.03 12.42
CA LYS A 226 8.64 -6.08 13.14
C LYS A 226 7.73 -6.88 14.08
N SER A 227 6.66 -6.25 14.59
CA SER A 227 5.63 -6.91 15.41
C SER A 227 5.01 -8.13 14.72
N GLN A 228 4.98 -8.16 13.38
CA GLN A 228 4.45 -9.28 12.62
C GLN A 228 5.36 -10.52 12.61
N ARG A 229 6.59 -10.40 13.14
CA ARG A 229 7.50 -11.53 13.37
C ARG A 229 7.28 -12.21 14.72
N ILE A 230 6.45 -11.63 15.58
CA ILE A 230 6.09 -12.22 16.86
C ILE A 230 5.28 -13.49 16.60
N ASN A 231 5.55 -14.54 17.39
CA ASN A 231 4.70 -15.71 17.42
C ASN A 231 3.39 -15.36 18.14
N TRP A 232 2.43 -14.83 17.39
CA TRP A 232 1.09 -14.50 17.89
C TRP A 232 0.35 -15.79 18.23
N VAL A 233 0.02 -15.94 19.51
CA VAL A 233 -0.77 -17.05 20.05
C VAL A 233 -1.96 -16.47 20.81
N SER A 234 -3.00 -17.28 20.99
CA SER A 234 -4.12 -16.92 21.88
C SER A 234 -3.64 -16.74 23.32
N LEU A 235 -4.48 -16.08 24.14
CA LEU A 235 -4.19 -15.91 25.57
C LEU A 235 -4.11 -17.28 26.26
N GLU A 236 -5.01 -18.19 25.89
CA GLU A 236 -5.09 -19.55 26.43
C GLU A 236 -3.79 -20.33 26.13
N GLU A 237 -3.33 -20.30 24.88
CA GLU A 237 -2.06 -20.93 24.50
C GLU A 237 -0.87 -20.28 25.23
N ALA A 238 -0.85 -18.95 25.38
CA ALA A 238 0.20 -18.27 26.12
C ALA A 238 0.25 -18.71 27.60
N LEU A 239 -0.92 -18.89 28.24
CA LEU A 239 -1.06 -19.37 29.62
C LEU A 239 -0.58 -20.83 29.79
N GLU A 240 -0.75 -21.67 28.78
CA GLU A 240 -0.21 -23.03 28.76
C GLU A 240 1.30 -23.06 28.51
N MET A 241 1.80 -22.22 27.60
CA MET A 241 3.22 -22.15 27.23
C MET A 241 4.11 -21.61 28.35
N ALA A 242 3.63 -20.62 29.11
CA ALA A 242 4.41 -19.93 30.14
C ALA A 242 5.01 -20.88 31.22
N PRO A 243 4.24 -21.73 31.92
CA PRO A 243 4.78 -22.66 32.90
C PRO A 243 5.68 -23.72 32.24
N ALA A 244 5.31 -24.22 31.07
CA ALA A 244 6.09 -25.23 30.33
C ALA A 244 7.48 -24.70 29.91
N GLN A 245 7.58 -23.40 29.59
CA GLN A 245 8.83 -22.74 29.23
C GLN A 245 9.54 -22.07 30.42
N GLN A 246 8.97 -22.15 31.63
CA GLN A 246 9.47 -21.45 32.82
C GLN A 246 9.69 -19.94 32.60
N LYS A 247 8.78 -19.30 31.86
CA LYS A 247 8.83 -17.86 31.55
C LYS A 247 7.68 -17.12 32.21
N PRO A 248 7.91 -15.92 32.80
CA PRO A 248 6.83 -15.08 33.28
C PRO A 248 6.02 -14.51 32.11
N ILE A 249 4.74 -14.22 32.35
CA ILE A 249 3.88 -13.51 31.40
C ILE A 249 4.01 -12.01 31.66
N HIS A 250 4.33 -11.24 30.61
CA HIS A 250 4.23 -9.80 30.60
C HIS A 250 3.06 -9.41 29.69
N ALA A 251 2.02 -8.80 30.26
CA ALA A 251 0.86 -8.33 29.52
C ALA A 251 1.02 -6.84 29.18
N ILE A 252 0.81 -6.50 27.92
CA ILE A 252 0.72 -5.11 27.43
C ILE A 252 -0.70 -4.94 26.89
N SER A 253 -1.43 -3.94 27.40
CA SER A 253 -2.71 -3.51 26.83
C SER A 253 -2.45 -2.27 25.98
N ILE A 254 -2.97 -2.30 24.77
CA ILE A 254 -2.90 -1.19 23.81
C ILE A 254 -4.32 -0.81 23.42
N ASP A 255 -4.51 0.46 23.07
CA ASP A 255 -5.72 0.95 22.43
C ASP A 255 -5.45 1.09 20.93
N GLY A 256 -6.16 0.30 20.11
CA GLY A 256 -5.96 0.23 18.66
C GLY A 256 -5.10 -0.93 18.15
N PRO A 257 -5.07 -1.13 16.83
CA PRO A 257 -4.36 -2.22 16.16
C PRO A 257 -2.84 -2.00 16.15
N LEU A 258 -2.09 -3.08 15.97
CA LEU A 258 -0.64 -3.05 15.71
C LEU A 258 -0.28 -2.99 14.21
N LEU A 259 -1.29 -2.76 13.37
CA LEU A 259 -1.28 -2.82 11.91
C LEU A 259 -2.09 -1.65 11.32
N ASP A 260 -2.02 -1.50 10.00
CA ASP A 260 -2.63 -0.45 9.19
C ASP A 260 -4.17 -0.44 9.27
N GLU A 261 -4.74 0.20 10.28
CA GLU A 261 -6.09 0.79 10.17
C GLU A 261 -5.99 2.27 9.80
N SER A 262 -4.96 2.94 10.28
CA SER A 262 -4.55 4.30 9.91
C SER A 262 -3.05 4.49 10.24
N CYS A 263 -2.35 5.46 9.64
CA CYS A 263 -0.87 5.51 9.57
C CYS A 263 -0.23 6.69 10.33
#